data_AF-A0A166BG41-F1
#
_entry.id   AF-A0A166BG41-F1
#
_cell.length_a   1.000
_cell.length_b   1.000
_cell.length_c   1.000
_cell.angle_alpha   90.00
_cell.angle_beta   90.00
_cell.angle_gamma   90.00
#
_symmetry.space_group_name_H-M   'P 1'
#
loop_
_entity.id
_entity.type
_entity.pdbx_description
1 polymer ?
#
loop_
_entity_poly.entity_id
_entity_poly.type
_entity_poly.pdbx_seq_one_letter_code
_entity_poly.pdbx_strand_id
1 'polypeptide(L)'
;MEKIKNNLNGVLICFIIAVPCLFLGNLFPIIGGPVIGLLIGMIISLIWIDKKNSSNGINFTSKYILQTAVVLLGFGLNLNVIFKTGIQSLPIIIATILTALIVAYIMMKLLNMERKTSILIGVGSSICGGSAIAATAPIINAKDEEISQSISVIFFFNLLQLFYFQF
;
A
#
# COMPACT_ATOMS: atom_id res chain seq x y z
N MET A 1 -25.81 -10.81 8.73
CA MET A 1 -24.90 -11.98 8.60
C MET A 1 -24.20 -12.06 7.23
N GLU A 2 -24.68 -11.41 6.16
CA GLU A 2 -24.02 -11.45 4.84
C GLU A 2 -22.69 -10.69 4.74
N LYS A 3 -22.52 -9.55 5.44
CA LYS A 3 -21.26 -8.77 5.42
C LYS A 3 -20.04 -9.53 5.93
N ILE A 4 -20.21 -10.41 6.91
CA ILE A 4 -19.10 -11.21 7.48
C ILE A 4 -18.69 -12.33 6.51
N LYS A 5 -19.67 -12.98 5.86
CA LYS A 5 -19.42 -14.07 4.91
C LYS A 5 -18.71 -13.60 3.63
N ASN A 6 -19.05 -12.40 3.13
CA ASN A 6 -18.35 -11.79 1.99
C ASN A 6 -16.92 -11.33 2.34
N ASN A 7 -16.69 -10.79 3.54
CA ASN A 7 -15.33 -10.42 3.97
C ASN A 7 -14.43 -11.66 4.12
N LEU A 8 -14.97 -12.76 4.63
CA LEU A 8 -14.24 -14.02 4.80
C LEU A 8 -13.79 -14.62 3.45
N ASN A 9 -14.66 -14.60 2.44
CA ASN A 9 -14.31 -15.06 1.09
C ASN A 9 -13.17 -14.23 0.49
N GLY A 10 -13.16 -12.91 0.67
CA GLY A 10 -12.08 -12.05 0.19
C GLY A 10 -10.73 -12.33 0.86
N VAL A 11 -10.72 -12.53 2.18
CA VAL A 11 -9.51 -12.90 2.93
C VAL A 11 -8.99 -14.27 2.48
N LEU A 12 -9.88 -15.23 2.27
CA LEU A 12 -9.53 -16.59 1.88
C LEU A 12 -8.93 -16.64 0.46
N ILE A 13 -9.46 -15.83 -0.47
CA ILE A 13 -8.88 -15.64 -1.80
C ILE A 13 -7.48 -15.00 -1.71
N CYS A 14 -7.32 -13.94 -0.90
CA CYS A 14 -6.00 -13.33 -0.68
C CYS A 14 -5.00 -14.33 -0.08
N PHE A 15 -5.44 -15.20 0.83
CA PHE A 15 -4.59 -16.21 1.45
C PHE A 15 -4.15 -17.28 0.45
N ILE A 16 -5.09 -17.78 -0.38
CA ILE A 16 -4.81 -18.74 -1.45
C ILE A 16 -3.83 -18.17 -2.49
N ILE A 17 -3.88 -16.86 -2.76
CA ILE A 17 -2.94 -16.20 -3.67
C ILE A 17 -1.58 -15.95 -2.99
N ALA A 18 -1.59 -15.60 -1.70
CA ALA A 18 -0.37 -15.27 -0.95
C ALA A 18 0.54 -16.49 -0.74
N VAL A 19 -0.02 -17.67 -0.43
CA VAL A 19 0.75 -18.91 -0.19
C VAL A 19 1.67 -19.29 -1.37
N PRO A 20 1.19 -19.40 -2.62
CA PRO A 20 2.05 -19.70 -3.77
C PRO A 20 3.01 -18.56 -4.08
N CYS A 21 2.63 -17.29 -3.86
CA CYS A 21 3.53 -16.15 -4.04
C CYS A 21 4.72 -16.19 -3.06
N LEU A 22 4.47 -16.55 -1.79
CA LEU A 22 5.52 -16.69 -0.78
C LEU A 22 6.45 -17.85 -1.11
N PHE A 23 5.89 -18.96 -1.61
CA PHE A 23 6.69 -20.11 -2.03
C PHE A 23 7.59 -19.76 -3.23
N LEU A 24 7.03 -19.15 -4.28
CA LEU A 24 7.81 -18.67 -5.44
C LEU A 24 8.82 -17.57 -5.06
N GLY A 25 8.47 -16.69 -4.12
CA GLY A 25 9.35 -15.63 -3.63
C GLY A 25 10.62 -16.14 -2.93
N ASN A 26 10.53 -17.28 -2.25
CA ASN A 26 11.71 -17.94 -1.66
C ASN A 26 12.60 -18.63 -2.71
N LEU A 27 12.04 -19.04 -3.85
CA LEU A 27 12.81 -19.65 -4.95
C LEU A 27 13.59 -18.62 -5.77
N PHE A 28 13.12 -17.38 -5.88
CA PHE A 28 13.80 -16.27 -6.58
C PHE A 28 14.08 -15.09 -5.63
N PRO A 29 15.12 -15.19 -4.76
CA PRO A 29 15.45 -14.17 -3.76
C PRO A 29 15.94 -12.83 -4.35
N ILE A 30 16.17 -12.78 -5.66
CA ILE A 30 16.65 -11.60 -6.40
C ILE A 30 15.55 -10.52 -6.49
N ILE A 31 14.28 -10.93 -6.47
CA ILE A 31 13.14 -10.04 -6.71
C ILE A 31 12.28 -9.86 -5.44
N GLY A 32 12.40 -10.76 -4.46
CA GLY A 32 11.68 -10.69 -3.19
C GLY A 32 10.18 -11.04 -3.31
N GLY A 33 9.66 -11.71 -2.29
CA GLY A 33 8.24 -12.13 -2.22
C GLY A 33 7.20 -11.02 -2.47
N PRO A 34 7.39 -9.77 -1.99
CA PRO A 34 6.45 -8.68 -2.23
C PRO A 34 6.28 -8.31 -3.71
N VAL A 35 7.35 -8.38 -4.50
CA VAL A 35 7.33 -7.97 -5.91
C VAL A 35 6.60 -9.00 -6.77
N ILE A 36 6.87 -10.29 -6.53
CA ILE A 36 6.13 -11.39 -7.17
C ILE A 36 4.65 -11.33 -6.80
N GLY A 37 4.33 -11.06 -5.53
CA GLY A 37 2.95 -10.86 -5.08
C GLY A 37 2.25 -9.68 -5.74
N LEU A 38 2.96 -8.57 -5.93
CA LEU A 38 2.44 -7.37 -6.61
C LEU A 38 2.19 -7.64 -8.10
N LEU A 39 3.12 -8.28 -8.80
CA LEU A 39 2.96 -8.67 -10.21
C LEU A 39 1.79 -9.63 -10.43
N ILE A 40 1.70 -10.68 -9.62
CA ILE A 40 0.60 -11.65 -9.69
C ILE A 40 -0.73 -10.96 -9.35
N GLY A 41 -0.75 -10.12 -8.31
CA GLY A 41 -1.92 -9.32 -7.95
C GLY A 41 -2.39 -8.38 -9.07
N MET A 42 -1.46 -7.75 -9.80
CA MET A 42 -1.78 -6.93 -10.98
C MET A 42 -2.37 -7.75 -12.12
N ILE A 43 -1.78 -8.90 -12.44
CA ILE A 43 -2.26 -9.81 -13.49
C ILE A 43 -3.67 -10.30 -13.16
N ILE A 44 -3.89 -10.72 -11.91
CA ILE A 44 -5.21 -11.16 -11.45
C ILE A 44 -6.21 -10.00 -11.48
N SER A 45 -5.79 -8.78 -11.12
CA SER A 45 -6.66 -7.61 -11.18
C SER A 45 -7.04 -7.21 -12.62
N LEU A 46 -6.26 -7.62 -13.63
CA LEU A 46 -6.57 -7.38 -15.04
C LEU A 46 -7.57 -8.40 -15.59
N ILE A 47 -7.49 -9.65 -15.13
CA ILE A 47 -8.36 -10.75 -15.58
C ILE A 47 -9.70 -10.74 -14.82
N TRP A 48 -9.70 -10.33 -13.55
CA TRP A 48 -10.88 -10.38 -12.67
C TRP A 48 -11.61 -9.02 -12.62
N ILE A 49 -12.35 -8.71 -13.69
CA ILE A 49 -13.08 -7.44 -13.88
C ILE A 49 -14.43 -7.40 -13.13
N ASP A 50 -15.04 -8.55 -12.81
CA ASP A 50 -16.34 -8.61 -12.12
C ASP A 50 -16.19 -8.60 -10.59
N LYS A 51 -15.99 -7.40 -10.03
CA LYS A 51 -15.52 -7.17 -8.66
C LYS A 51 -16.63 -6.81 -7.66
N LYS A 52 -17.91 -7.11 -7.93
CA LYS A 52 -19.02 -6.64 -7.07
C LYS A 52 -19.11 -7.30 -5.69
N ASN A 53 -18.72 -8.57 -5.54
CA ASN A 53 -18.86 -9.28 -4.25
C ASN A 53 -17.55 -9.42 -3.45
N SER A 54 -16.38 -9.28 -4.09
CA SER A 54 -15.08 -9.51 -3.44
C SER A 54 -14.29 -8.22 -3.14
N SER A 55 -14.69 -7.07 -3.68
CA SER A 55 -14.04 -5.77 -3.43
C SER A 55 -14.08 -5.37 -1.95
N ASN A 56 -15.20 -5.63 -1.27
CA ASN A 56 -15.37 -5.31 0.15
C ASN A 56 -14.40 -6.10 1.04
N GLY A 57 -14.14 -7.38 0.74
CA GLY A 57 -13.21 -8.20 1.52
C GLY A 57 -11.74 -7.80 1.31
N ILE A 58 -11.38 -7.39 0.09
CA ILE A 58 -10.03 -6.91 -0.23
C ILE A 58 -9.75 -5.56 0.47
N ASN A 59 -10.70 -4.63 0.44
CA ASN A 59 -10.58 -3.34 1.13
C ASN A 59 -10.52 -3.53 2.65
N PHE A 60 -11.34 -4.44 3.20
CA PHE A 60 -11.27 -4.80 4.62
C PHE A 60 -9.89 -5.34 5.02
N THR A 61 -9.32 -6.24 4.22
CA THR A 61 -7.99 -6.80 4.47
C THR A 61 -6.91 -5.72 4.41
N SER A 62 -6.90 -4.90 3.35
CA SER A 62 -5.93 -3.82 3.15
C SER A 62 -5.97 -2.77 4.25
N LYS A 63 -7.14 -2.51 4.84
CA LYS A 63 -7.29 -1.52 5.90
C LYS A 63 -7.06 -2.10 7.30
N TYR A 64 -7.81 -3.14 7.68
CA TYR A 64 -7.83 -3.64 9.05
C TYR A 64 -6.72 -4.65 9.35
N ILE A 65 -6.46 -5.60 8.43
CA ILE A 65 -5.38 -6.58 8.61
C ILE A 65 -4.03 -5.88 8.61
N LEU A 66 -3.83 -4.92 7.69
CA LEU A 66 -2.56 -4.22 7.55
C LEU A 66 -2.27 -3.32 8.75
N GLN A 67 -3.28 -2.58 9.24
CA GLN A 67 -3.13 -1.79 10.46
C GLN A 67 -2.83 -2.66 11.67
N THR A 68 -3.51 -3.81 11.80
CA THR A 68 -3.26 -4.76 12.89
C THR A 68 -1.83 -5.28 12.81
N ALA A 69 -1.35 -5.67 11.62
CA ALA A 69 0.03 -6.10 11.42
C ALA A 69 1.05 -5.01 11.80
N VAL A 70 0.83 -3.75 11.42
CA VAL A 70 1.69 -2.61 11.78
C VAL A 70 1.73 -2.40 13.30
N VAL A 71 0.57 -2.50 13.97
CA VAL A 71 0.49 -2.38 15.44
C VAL A 71 1.26 -3.51 16.13
N LEU A 72 1.07 -4.76 15.71
CA LEU A 72 1.82 -5.90 16.25
C LEU A 72 3.32 -5.77 16.00
N LEU A 73 3.72 -5.28 14.83
CA LEU A 73 5.13 -5.04 14.49
C LEU A 73 5.73 -3.98 15.44
N GLY A 74 4.96 -2.95 15.78
CA GLY A 74 5.33 -1.95 16.77
C GLY A 74 5.61 -2.52 18.18
N PHE A 75 4.81 -3.49 18.64
CA PHE A 75 5.05 -4.17 19.92
C PHE A 75 6.34 -4.99 19.94
N GLY A 76 6.82 -5.44 18.78
CA GLY A 76 8.08 -6.19 18.65
C GLY A 76 9.34 -5.31 18.67
N LEU A 77 9.21 -3.98 18.63
CA LEU A 77 10.36 -3.07 18.55
C LEU A 77 10.87 -2.67 19.94
N ASN A 78 12.19 -2.61 20.07
CA ASN A 78 12.83 -2.17 21.31
C ASN A 78 12.72 -0.64 21.46
N LEU A 79 11.93 -0.18 22.44
CA LEU A 79 11.68 1.24 22.70
C LEU A 79 12.96 2.07 22.91
N ASN A 80 14.03 1.47 23.46
CA ASN A 80 15.30 2.17 23.69
C ASN A 80 16.05 2.44 22.37
N VAL A 81 16.04 1.45 21.46
CA VAL A 81 16.62 1.59 20.12
C VAL A 81 15.82 2.59 19.30
N ILE A 82 14.48 2.52 19.36
CA ILE A 82 13.61 3.48 18.68
C ILE A 82 13.87 4.90 19.19
N PHE A 83 14.07 5.11 20.48
CA PHE A 83 14.29 6.46 21.00
C PHE A 83 15.62 7.05 20.51
N LYS A 84 16.70 6.26 20.56
CA LYS A 84 18.04 6.71 20.10
C LYS A 84 18.11 6.91 18.59
N THR A 85 17.70 5.90 17.82
CA THR A 85 17.73 5.95 16.35
C THR A 85 16.65 6.86 15.80
N GLY A 86 15.46 6.85 16.41
CA GLY A 86 14.33 7.68 16.02
C GLY A 86 14.64 9.16 16.13
N ILE A 87 15.24 9.65 17.22
CA ILE A 87 15.62 11.08 17.34
C ILE A 87 16.60 11.50 16.25
N GLN A 88 17.57 10.64 15.91
CA GLN A 88 18.57 10.94 14.88
C GLN A 88 17.96 10.91 13.46
N SER A 89 17.04 9.98 13.20
CA SER A 89 16.40 9.81 11.88
C SER A 89 15.16 10.69 11.67
N LEU A 90 14.49 11.14 12.74
CA LEU A 90 13.29 11.98 12.68
C LEU A 90 13.46 13.21 11.76
N PRO A 91 14.51 14.04 11.90
CA PRO A 91 14.64 15.25 11.10
C PRO A 91 14.81 14.92 9.61
N ILE A 92 15.51 13.83 9.29
CA ILE A 92 15.71 13.38 7.90
C ILE A 92 14.38 12.91 7.32
N ILE A 93 13.63 12.09 8.06
CA ILE A 93 12.32 11.60 7.63
C ILE A 93 11.35 12.77 7.40
N ILE A 94 11.28 13.72 8.34
CA ILE A 94 10.41 14.90 8.21
C ILE A 94 10.81 15.73 6.99
N ALA A 95 12.10 16.00 6.80
CA ALA A 95 12.59 16.76 5.65
C ALA A 95 12.24 16.04 4.34
N THR A 96 12.54 14.74 4.22
CA THR A 96 12.25 13.95 3.01
C THR A 96 10.76 13.88 2.72
N ILE A 97 9.91 13.63 3.73
CA ILE A 97 8.45 13.59 3.54
C ILE A 97 7.93 14.95 3.10
N LEU A 98 8.36 16.05 3.73
CA LEU A 98 7.94 17.40 3.35
C LEU A 98 8.36 17.72 1.92
N THR A 99 9.62 17.46 1.55
CA THR A 99 10.10 17.67 0.19
C THR A 99 9.31 16.83 -0.82
N ALA A 100 9.08 15.54 -0.54
CA ALA A 100 8.30 14.67 -1.40
C ALA A 100 6.85 15.15 -1.54
N LEU A 101 6.21 15.61 -0.46
CA LEU A 101 4.84 16.12 -0.47
C LEU A 101 4.73 17.44 -1.26
N ILE A 102 5.70 18.34 -1.11
CA ILE A 102 5.77 19.60 -1.86
C ILE A 102 5.92 19.32 -3.36
N VAL A 103 6.83 18.42 -3.74
CA VAL A 103 7.03 18.03 -5.14
C VAL A 103 5.76 17.38 -5.72
N ALA A 104 5.14 16.48 -4.96
CA ALA A 104 3.88 15.85 -5.35
C ALA A 104 2.75 16.88 -5.54
N TYR A 105 2.67 17.89 -4.65
CA TYR A 105 1.69 18.97 -4.74
C TYR A 105 1.92 19.88 -5.96
N ILE A 106 3.18 20.19 -6.28
CA ILE A 106 3.54 20.97 -7.47
C ILE A 106 3.15 20.20 -8.73
N MET A 107 3.49 18.91 -8.82
CA MET A 107 3.14 18.07 -9.96
C MET A 107 1.62 17.89 -10.11
N MET A 108 0.90 17.72 -9.00
CA MET A 108 -0.55 17.71 -9.00
C MET A 108 -1.13 18.97 -9.66
N LYS A 109 -0.62 20.16 -9.29
CA LYS A 109 -1.13 21.43 -9.83
C LYS A 109 -0.86 21.54 -11.33
N LEU A 110 0.25 20.97 -11.81
CA LEU A 110 0.60 20.93 -13.22
C LEU A 110 -0.27 19.95 -14.02
N LEU A 111 -0.65 18.81 -13.43
CA LEU A 111 -1.46 17.77 -14.06
C LEU A 111 -2.98 17.96 -13.91
N ASN A 112 -3.44 18.99 -13.18
CA ASN A 112 -4.86 19.35 -13.00
C ASN A 112 -5.74 18.18 -12.50
N MET A 113 -5.23 17.42 -11.52
CA MET A 113 -5.88 16.23 -10.97
C MET A 113 -6.86 16.56 -9.83
N GLU A 114 -7.80 15.64 -9.55
CA GLU A 114 -8.71 15.76 -8.40
C GLU A 114 -7.97 15.81 -7.05
N ARG A 115 -8.44 16.70 -6.15
CA ARG A 115 -7.73 17.00 -4.90
C ARG A 115 -7.48 15.81 -4.00
N LYS A 116 -8.44 14.91 -3.86
CA LYS A 116 -8.31 13.76 -2.95
C LYS A 116 -7.36 12.71 -3.50
N THR A 117 -7.49 12.34 -4.77
CA THR A 117 -6.58 11.40 -5.45
C THR A 117 -5.13 11.87 -5.36
N SER A 118 -4.86 13.14 -5.58
CA SER A 118 -3.49 13.66 -5.47
C SER A 118 -2.94 13.68 -4.04
N ILE A 119 -3.78 13.94 -3.04
CA ILE A 119 -3.38 13.81 -1.63
C ILE A 119 -3.06 12.34 -1.31
N LEU A 120 -3.89 11.40 -1.76
CA LEU A 120 -3.64 9.96 -1.59
C LEU A 120 -2.33 9.53 -2.25
N ILE A 121 -2.09 9.98 -3.48
CA ILE A 121 -0.86 9.67 -4.21
C ILE A 121 0.37 10.30 -3.52
N GLY A 122 0.28 11.56 -3.10
CA GLY A 122 1.38 12.26 -2.43
C GLY A 122 1.74 11.66 -1.07
N VAL A 123 0.74 11.36 -0.24
CA VAL A 123 0.95 10.70 1.06
C VAL A 123 1.40 9.26 0.88
N GLY A 124 0.79 8.52 -0.07
CA GLY A 124 1.17 7.15 -0.39
C GLY A 124 2.59 7.04 -0.92
N SER A 125 3.03 7.97 -1.76
CA SER A 125 4.40 7.96 -2.32
C SER A 125 5.46 8.36 -1.29
N SER A 126 5.16 9.32 -0.41
CA SER A 126 6.12 9.80 0.60
C SER A 126 6.33 8.85 1.80
N ILE A 127 5.34 8.03 2.14
CA ILE A 127 5.37 7.12 3.32
C ILE A 127 5.41 5.64 2.89
N CYS A 128 5.60 5.38 1.59
CA CYS A 128 5.83 4.05 1.01
C CYS A 128 4.60 3.12 0.98
N GLY A 129 3.42 3.64 0.62
CA GLY A 129 2.44 2.83 -0.12
C GLY A 129 1.02 2.79 0.43
N GLY A 130 0.40 1.62 0.29
CA GLY A 130 -1.03 1.40 0.55
C GLY A 130 -1.46 1.61 2.00
N SER A 131 -0.57 1.36 2.97
CA SER A 131 -0.85 1.58 4.40
C SER A 131 -1.14 3.05 4.71
N ALA A 132 -0.39 3.96 4.08
CA ALA A 132 -0.55 5.39 4.26
C ALA A 132 -1.87 5.88 3.63
N ILE A 133 -2.24 5.31 2.47
CA ILE A 133 -3.55 5.56 1.84
C ILE A 133 -4.69 5.03 2.72
N ALA A 134 -4.58 3.81 3.25
CA ALA A 134 -5.61 3.22 4.10
C ALA A 134 -5.85 4.02 5.39
N ALA A 135 -4.79 4.64 5.94
CA ALA A 135 -4.88 5.53 7.10
C ALA A 135 -5.48 6.90 6.76
N THR A 136 -5.14 7.48 5.61
CA THR A 136 -5.58 8.85 5.23
C THR A 136 -6.93 8.90 4.52
N ALA A 137 -7.31 7.86 3.78
CA ALA A 137 -8.59 7.75 3.09
C ALA A 137 -9.81 8.06 3.98
N PRO A 138 -9.95 7.53 5.21
CA PRO A 138 -11.08 7.88 6.08
C PRO A 138 -11.02 9.32 6.60
N ILE A 139 -9.83 9.92 6.72
CA ILE A 139 -9.65 11.29 7.24
C ILE A 139 -10.18 12.32 6.23
N ILE A 140 -9.95 12.09 4.94
CA ILE A 140 -10.36 13.00 3.87
C ILE A 140 -11.66 12.58 3.16
N ASN A 141 -12.34 11.54 3.67
CA ASN A 141 -13.52 10.93 3.07
C ASN A 141 -13.33 10.64 1.57
N ALA A 142 -12.25 9.94 1.22
CA ALA A 142 -11.97 9.51 -0.14
C ALA A 142 -12.96 8.40 -0.56
N LYS A 143 -13.41 8.44 -1.82
CA LYS A 143 -14.25 7.41 -2.42
C LYS A 143 -13.42 6.18 -2.79
N ASP A 144 -14.05 5.02 -2.87
CA ASP A 144 -13.39 3.77 -3.26
C ASP A 144 -12.76 3.86 -4.66
N GLU A 145 -13.36 4.62 -5.58
CA GLU A 145 -12.78 4.91 -6.90
C GLU A 145 -11.44 5.67 -6.79
N GLU A 146 -11.38 6.72 -5.96
CA GLU A 146 -10.18 7.55 -5.75
C GLU A 146 -9.06 6.75 -5.07
N ILE A 147 -9.43 5.90 -4.11
CA ILE A 147 -8.51 4.98 -3.42
C ILE A 147 -7.94 3.97 -4.43
N SER A 148 -8.79 3.32 -5.23
CA SER A 148 -8.36 2.34 -6.21
C SER A 148 -7.43 2.95 -7.26
N GLN A 149 -7.77 4.12 -7.80
CA GLN A 149 -6.92 4.81 -8.78
C GLN A 149 -5.56 5.17 -8.21
N SER A 150 -5.53 5.73 -6.98
CA SER A 150 -4.29 6.11 -6.32
C SER A 150 -3.38 4.90 -6.06
N ILE A 151 -3.97 3.81 -5.56
CA ILE A 151 -3.26 2.55 -5.29
C ILE A 151 -2.65 1.97 -6.58
N SER A 152 -3.39 1.96 -7.69
CA SER A 152 -2.90 1.46 -8.97
C SER A 152 -1.70 2.24 -9.48
N VAL A 153 -1.76 3.58 -9.44
CA VAL A 153 -0.65 4.44 -9.88
C VAL A 153 0.58 4.25 -8.99
N ILE A 154 0.39 4.22 -7.67
CA ILE A 154 1.52 4.05 -6.74
C ILE A 154 2.19 2.69 -6.92
N PHE A 155 1.43 1.61 -7.03
CA PHE A 155 2.03 0.29 -7.23
C PHE A 155 2.75 0.16 -8.57
N PHE A 156 2.23 0.80 -9.62
CA PHE A 156 2.92 0.88 -10.90
C PHE A 156 4.28 1.58 -10.79
N PHE A 157 4.33 2.75 -10.14
CA PHE A 157 5.59 3.46 -9.90
C PHE A 157 6.52 2.72 -8.93
N ASN A 158 5.98 2.04 -7.93
CA ASN A 158 6.76 1.22 -7.00
C ASN A 158 7.47 0.07 -7.74
N LEU A 159 6.77 -0.59 -8.66
CA LEU A 159 7.36 -1.62 -9.52
C LEU A 159 8.49 -1.07 -10.39
N LEU A 160 8.30 0.13 -10.98
CA LEU A 160 9.36 0.80 -11.72
C LEU A 160 10.57 1.09 -10.83
N GLN A 161 10.36 1.62 -9.63
CA GLN A 161 11.44 1.92 -8.71
C GLN A 161 12.22 0.68 -8.28
N LEU A 162 11.52 -0.43 -8.04
CA LEU A 162 12.16 -1.73 -7.78
C LEU A 162 13.03 -2.19 -8.95
N PHE A 163 12.54 -2.04 -10.19
CA PHE A 163 13.30 -2.39 -11.38
C PHE A 163 14.56 -1.52 -11.54
N TYR A 164 14.45 -0.22 -11.25
CA TYR A 164 15.58 0.72 -11.28
C TYR A 164 16.58 0.53 -10.15
N PHE A 165 16.16 0.13 -8.95
CA PHE A 165 17.06 -0.08 -7.81
C PHE A 165 17.85 -1.40 -7.92
N GLN A 166 17.29 -2.40 -8.62
CA GLN A 166 17.90 -3.72 -8.79
C GLN A 166 18.98 -3.75 -9.90
N PHE A 167 19.08 -2.71 -10.72
CA PHE A 167 20.11 -2.53 -11.78
C PHE A 167 21.15 -1.49 -11.36
#